data_AF-A0A5B7HYR8-F1
#
_entry.id   AF-A0A5B7HYR8-F1
#
_cell.length_a   1.000
_cell.length_b   1.000
_cell.length_c   1.000
_cell.angle_alpha   90.00
_cell.angle_beta   90.00
_cell.angle_gamma   90.00
#
_symmetry.space_group_name_H-M   'P 1'
#
loop_
_entity.id
_entity.type
_entity.pdbx_description
1 polymer ?
#
loop_
_entity_poly.entity_id
_entity_poly.type
_entity_poly.pdbx_seq_one_letter_code
_entity_poly.pdbx_strand_id
1 'polypeptide(L)'
;MDKETGHRELSSGPDFVSKLPGINTKNMYSLLNKIVSLSELLILSKEQLTEVLGSSTNAETLHNSIHQCIKPPDQLQDTKRGGKFTKKGRRRFQTRLT
;
A
#
# COMPACT_ATOMS: atom_id res chain seq x y z
N MET A 1 31.14 13.32 18.56
CA MET A 1 30.55 13.10 17.22
C MET A 1 29.14 12.61 17.48
N ASP A 2 28.27 13.52 17.92
CA ASP A 2 27.08 13.12 18.67
C ASP A 2 25.91 13.86 18.03
N LYS A 3 25.42 13.32 16.90
CA LYS A 3 24.11 13.73 16.41
C LYS A 3 23.10 12.91 17.21
N GLU A 4 22.63 13.53 18.30
CA GLU A 4 21.45 13.13 19.06
C GLU A 4 20.37 12.64 18.09
N THR A 5 20.05 11.36 18.21
CA THR A 5 18.88 10.78 17.56
C THR A 5 17.67 11.28 18.34
N GLY A 6 17.26 12.52 18.03
CA GLY A 6 16.10 13.17 18.59
C GLY A 6 14.88 12.25 18.44
N HIS A 7 14.22 12.02 19.56
CA HIS A 7 12.98 11.28 19.71
C HIS A 7 12.01 11.58 18.56
N ARG A 8 11.89 10.67 17.59
CA ARG A 8 10.77 10.69 16.62
C ARG A 8 9.54 10.11 17.33
N GLU A 9 8.97 10.87 18.25
CA GLU A 9 7.58 10.67 18.65
C GLU A 9 6.68 11.05 17.47
N LEU A 10 6.45 10.10 16.57
CA LEU A 10 5.26 10.13 15.71
C LEU A 10 4.20 9.29 16.40
N SER A 11 3.61 9.80 17.48
CA SER A 11 2.50 9.14 18.17
C SER A 11 1.21 9.07 17.32
N SER A 12 1.14 9.74 16.15
CA SER A 12 -0.03 9.64 15.25
C SER A 12 0.27 9.73 13.73
N GLY A 13 1.53 9.88 13.33
CA GLY A 13 1.93 9.98 11.91
C GLY A 13 2.07 8.66 11.14
N PRO A 14 2.58 7.54 11.72
CA PRO A 14 2.70 6.28 11.00
C PRO A 14 1.34 5.69 10.67
N ASP A 15 0.32 5.94 11.51
CA ASP A 15 -1.03 5.44 11.27
C ASP A 15 -1.61 5.98 9.97
N PHE A 16 -1.43 7.27 9.69
CA PHE A 16 -1.88 7.88 8.43
C PHE A 16 -1.12 7.30 7.23
N VAL A 17 0.21 7.19 7.33
CA VAL A 17 1.04 6.63 6.26
C VAL A 17 0.68 5.17 5.98
N SER A 18 0.37 4.38 7.02
CA SER A 18 -0.09 3.00 6.89
C SER A 18 -1.47 2.86 6.24
N LYS A 19 -2.27 3.92 6.16
CA LYS A 19 -3.55 3.90 5.42
C LYS A 19 -3.40 4.24 3.95
N LEU A 20 -2.23 4.70 3.51
CA LEU A 20 -2.00 5.02 2.11
C LEU A 20 -1.93 3.74 1.25
N PRO A 21 -2.54 3.74 0.06
CA PRO A 21 -2.51 2.60 -0.83
C PRO A 21 -1.09 2.36 -1.38
N GLY A 22 -0.62 1.12 -1.33
CA GLY A 22 0.76 0.77 -1.68
C GLY A 22 1.75 0.82 -0.50
N ILE A 23 1.32 1.31 0.67
CA ILE A 23 2.11 1.23 1.91
C ILE A 23 1.77 -0.06 2.67
N ASN A 24 2.81 -0.67 3.24
CA ASN A 24 2.76 -1.85 4.09
C ASN A 24 3.77 -1.68 5.23
N THR A 25 3.61 -2.40 6.33
CA THR A 25 4.52 -2.38 7.48
C THR A 25 5.98 -2.57 7.10
N LYS A 26 6.27 -3.32 6.02
CA LYS A 26 7.64 -3.55 5.53
C LYS A 26 8.28 -2.32 4.88
N ASN A 27 7.53 -1.57 4.06
CA ASN A 27 8.08 -0.42 3.32
C ASN A 27 7.86 0.91 4.06
N MET A 28 6.91 0.96 5.00
CA MET A 28 6.60 2.12 5.82
C MET A 28 7.82 2.61 6.61
N TYR A 29 8.55 1.72 7.28
CA TYR A 29 9.74 2.11 8.03
C TYR A 29 10.85 2.66 7.13
N SER A 30 11.06 2.06 5.96
CA SER A 30 12.03 2.53 4.96
C SER A 30 11.67 3.93 4.47
N LEU A 31 10.38 4.16 4.22
CA LEU A 31 9.84 5.45 3.82
C LEU A 31 9.99 6.49 4.93
N LEU A 32 9.47 6.24 6.14
CA LEU A 32 9.56 7.15 7.28
C LEU A 32 11.00 7.46 7.71
N ASN A 33 11.97 6.62 7.34
CA ASN A 33 13.37 6.90 7.60
C ASN A 33 14.04 7.73 6.50
N LYS A 34 13.53 7.66 5.27
CA LYS A 34 14.06 8.40 4.11
C LYS A 34 13.41 9.78 3.93
N ILE A 35 12.12 9.92 4.23
CA ILE A 35 11.40 11.19 4.11
C ILE A 35 11.32 11.91 5.46
N VAL A 36 11.44 13.24 5.43
CA VAL A 36 11.30 14.09 6.62
C VAL A 36 9.85 14.51 6.82
N SER A 37 9.06 14.62 5.75
CA SER A 37 7.69 15.15 5.80
C SER A 37 6.79 14.59 4.69
N LEU A 38 5.48 14.63 4.92
CA LEU A 38 4.49 14.22 3.91
C LEU A 38 4.57 15.08 2.63
N SER A 39 4.91 16.37 2.75
CA SER A 39 5.08 17.24 1.57
C SER A 39 6.19 16.74 0.64
N GLU A 40 7.26 16.17 1.19
CA GLU A 40 8.34 15.57 0.41
C GLU A 40 7.82 14.36 -0.36
N LEU A 41 7.00 13.51 0.28
CA LEU A 41 6.36 12.36 -0.36
C LEU A 41 5.52 12.74 -1.59
N LEU A 42 4.86 13.90 -1.56
CA LEU A 42 4.02 14.39 -2.66
C LEU A 42 4.83 14.88 -3.87
N ILE A 43 6.07 15.31 -3.67
CA ILE A 43 6.93 15.89 -4.71
C ILE A 43 7.77 14.81 -5.40
N LEU A 44 7.99 13.66 -4.74
CA LEU A 44 8.79 12.57 -5.28
C LEU A 44 8.19 11.97 -6.56
N SER A 45 9.07 11.68 -7.53
CA SER A 45 8.71 10.96 -8.74
C SER A 45 8.49 9.46 -8.48
N LYS A 46 7.81 8.77 -9.42
CA LYS A 46 7.59 7.31 -9.36
C LYS A 46 8.88 6.50 -9.18
N GLU A 47 9.97 6.94 -9.81
CA GLU A 47 11.26 6.25 -9.74
C GLU A 47 11.85 6.34 -8.34
N GLN A 48 11.84 7.53 -7.75
CA GLN A 48 12.29 7.74 -6.36
C GLN A 48 11.45 6.95 -5.37
N LEU A 49 10.13 6.90 -5.56
CA LEU A 49 9.24 6.06 -4.76
C LEU A 49 9.56 4.57 -4.92
N THR A 50 9.96 4.12 -6.11
CA THR A 50 10.36 2.73 -6.36
C THR A 50 11.64 2.39 -5.61
N GLU A 51 12.62 3.29 -5.57
CA GLU A 51 13.85 3.12 -4.79
C GLU A 51 13.58 3.08 -3.28
N VAL A 52 12.67 3.93 -2.78
CA VAL A 52 12.31 3.99 -1.36
C VAL A 52 11.54 2.74 -0.92
N LEU A 53 10.55 2.32 -1.72
CA LEU A 53 9.63 1.23 -1.40
C LEU A 53 10.15 -0.15 -1.81
N GLY A 54 11.15 -0.21 -2.69
CA GLY A 54 11.72 -1.45 -3.23
C GLY A 54 10.77 -2.24 -4.14
N SER A 55 9.67 -1.62 -4.59
CA SER A 55 8.66 -2.27 -5.43
C SER A 55 7.97 -1.26 -6.33
N SER A 56 8.13 -1.46 -7.64
CA SER A 56 7.51 -0.61 -8.67
C SER A 56 5.98 -0.60 -8.55
N THR A 57 5.35 -1.77 -8.33
CA THR A 57 3.89 -1.88 -8.19
C THR A 57 3.34 -1.06 -7.01
N ASN A 58 4.05 -1.06 -5.89
CA ASN A 58 3.65 -0.29 -4.71
C ASN A 58 3.85 1.21 -4.94
N ALA A 59 4.95 1.60 -5.59
CA ALA A 59 5.23 2.98 -5.95
C ALA A 59 4.21 3.56 -6.93
N GLU A 60 3.82 2.81 -7.97
CA GLU A 60 2.77 3.21 -8.91
C GLU A 60 1.43 3.41 -8.22
N THR A 61 1.04 2.46 -7.35
CA THR A 61 -0.22 2.53 -6.61
C THR A 61 -0.28 3.77 -5.73
N LEU A 62 0.80 4.04 -4.99
CA LEU A 62 0.91 5.21 -4.12
C LEU A 62 0.87 6.51 -4.93
N HIS A 63 1.72 6.62 -5.96
CA HIS A 63 1.83 7.82 -6.79
C HIS A 63 0.52 8.13 -7.52
N ASN A 64 -0.14 7.11 -8.08
CA ASN A 64 -1.43 7.30 -8.75
C ASN A 64 -2.49 7.76 -7.75
N SER A 65 -2.52 7.21 -6.54
CA SER A 65 -3.52 7.59 -5.53
C SER A 65 -3.34 9.01 -5.00
N ILE A 66 -2.10 9.52 -4.99
CA ILE A 66 -1.81 10.89 -4.58
C ILE A 66 -2.11 11.89 -5.72
N HIS A 67 -1.78 11.53 -6.96
CA HIS A 67 -1.86 12.44 -8.11
C HIS A 67 -3.18 12.34 -8.89
N GLN A 68 -3.96 11.28 -8.72
CA GLN A 68 -5.29 11.20 -9.30
C GLN A 68 -6.26 12.03 -8.47
N CYS A 69 -6.81 13.07 -9.10
CA CYS A 69 -7.94 13.79 -8.54
C CYS A 69 -9.12 12.82 -8.34
N ILE A 70 -9.67 12.81 -7.13
CA ILE A 70 -10.86 12.04 -6.79
C ILE A 70 -11.99 12.52 -7.69
N LYS A 71 -12.35 11.71 -8.69
CA LYS A 71 -13.54 11.96 -9.51
C LYS A 71 -14.76 11.55 -8.69
N PRO A 72 -15.84 12.35 -8.68
CA PRO A 72 -17.08 11.99 -7.99
C PRO A 72 -17.58 10.62 -8.47
N PRO A 73 -18.30 9.87 -7.61
CA PRO A 73 -18.52 8.42 -7.71
C PRO A 73 -19.48 7.97 -8.83
N ASP A 74 -19.56 8.69 -9.94
CA ASP A 74 -20.44 8.28 -11.05
C ASP A 74 -19.90 7.08 -11.84
N GLN A 75 -18.62 6.70 -11.67
CA GLN A 75 -18.07 5.50 -12.31
C GLN A 75 -17.19 4.69 -11.35
N LEU A 76 -17.82 3.71 -10.69
CA LEU A 76 -17.11 2.62 -10.02
C LEU A 76 -16.19 1.94 -11.04
N GLN A 77 -14.88 2.17 -10.89
CA GLN A 77 -13.88 1.36 -11.55
C GLN A 77 -13.77 0.09 -10.72
N ASP A 78 -14.43 -0.97 -11.16
CA ASP A 78 -14.22 -2.32 -10.66
C ASP A 78 -12.71 -2.62 -10.70
N THR A 79 -12.03 -2.47 -9.56
CA THR A 79 -10.71 -3.09 -9.41
C THR A 79 -10.98 -4.59 -9.42
N LYS A 80 -10.96 -5.18 -10.61
CA LYS A 80 -11.02 -6.63 -10.83
C LYS A 80 -9.78 -7.26 -10.19
N ARG A 81 -9.78 -7.37 -8.86
CA ARG A 81 -8.94 -8.31 -8.14
C ARG A 81 -9.52 -9.67 -8.45
N GLY A 82 -8.98 -10.28 -9.51
CA GLY A 82 -9.37 -11.60 -9.99
C GLY A 82 -9.20 -12.66 -8.91
N GLY A 83 -10.24 -12.85 -8.11
CA GLY A 83 -10.44 -14.09 -7.37
C GLY A 83 -10.87 -15.16 -8.37
N LYS A 84 -9.91 -15.91 -8.91
CA LYS A 84 -10.20 -17.19 -9.56
C LYS A 84 -10.83 -18.08 -8.49
N PHE A 85 -12.17 -18.14 -8.47
CA PHE A 85 -12.90 -19.22 -7.80
C PHE A 85 -12.51 -20.53 -8.51
N THR A 86 -11.47 -21.19 -8.04
CA THR A 86 -11.16 -22.56 -8.45
C THR A 86 -12.23 -23.45 -7.82
N LYS A 87 -13.28 -23.73 -8.60
CA LYS A 87 -14.32 -24.72 -8.27
C LYS A 87 -13.72 -26.13 -8.38
N LYS A 88 -12.77 -26.47 -7.50
CA LYS A 88 -12.13 -27.79 -7.48
C LYS A 88 -11.99 -28.27 -6.03
N GLY A 89 -13.07 -28.84 -5.50
CA GLY A 89 -13.01 -29.47 -4.18
C GLY A 89 -14.33 -29.58 -3.42
N ARG A 90 -15.43 -29.99 -4.06
CA ARG A 90 -16.57 -30.57 -3.33
C ARG A 90 -16.83 -31.95 -3.88
N ARG A 91 -16.02 -32.92 -3.42
CA ARG A 91 -16.39 -34.34 -3.51
C ARG A 91 -17.68 -34.48 -2.71
N ARG A 92 -18.81 -34.65 -3.40
CA ARG A 92 -20.07 -35.08 -2.78
C ARG A 92 -19.78 -36.44 -2.15
N PHE A 93 -19.89 -36.53 -0.82
CA PHE A 93 -19.92 -37.80 -0.12
C PHE A 93 -21.01 -38.66 -0.76
N GLN A 94 -20.64 -39.78 -1.36
CA GLN A 94 -21.60 -40.79 -1.78
C GLN A 94 -22.10 -41.45 -0.51
N THR A 95 -23.35 -41.17 -0.15
CA THR A 95 -24.07 -41.99 0.84
C THR A 95 -24.37 -43.34 0.20
N ARG A 96 -23.72 -44.40 0.70
CA ARG A 96 -24.22 -45.76 0.48
C ARG A 96 -25.47 -45.92 1.35
N LEU A 97 -26.61 -46.17 0.72
CA LEU A 97 -27.77 -46.73 1.40
C LEU A 97 -27.75 -48.25 1.17
N THR A 98 -27.99 -48.96 2.25
CA THR A 98 -28.08 -50.42 2.42
C THR A 98 -28.92 -51.13 1.38
#